data_AF-A0A965C2K6-F1
#
_entry.id   AF-A0A965C2K6-F1
#
_cell.length_a   1.000
_cell.length_b   1.000
_cell.length_c   1.000
_cell.angle_alpha   90.00
_cell.angle_beta   90.00
_cell.angle_gamma   90.00
#
_symmetry.space_group_name_H-M   'P 1'
#
loop_
_entity.id
_entity.type
_entity.pdbx_description
1 polymer ?
#
loop_
_entity_poly.entity_id
_entity_poly.type
_entity_poly.pdbx_seq_one_letter_code
_entity_poly.pdbx_strand_id
1 'polypeptide(L)' 'LAGVTTAIARQEGAVNSLRITNRAAEWCEVMVDVEVRDISHLTAVLAALRACPGITQVERGKG' A
#
# COMPACT_ATOMS: atom_id res chain seq x y z
N LEU A 1 9.50 3.50 -2.25
CA LEU A 1 8.78 3.46 -0.95
C LEU A 1 8.06 4.76 -0.63
N ALA A 2 8.70 5.92 -0.75
CA ALA A 2 8.04 7.22 -0.51
C ALA A 2 6.72 7.43 -1.29
N GLY A 3 6.65 6.96 -2.55
CA GLY A 3 5.42 7.01 -3.35
C GLY A 3 4.25 6.23 -2.75
N VAL A 4 4.49 5.04 -2.20
CA VAL A 4 3.47 4.19 -1.54
C VAL A 4 2.92 4.91 -0.31
N THR A 5 3.79 5.38 0.58
CA THR A 5 3.40 6.09 1.80
C THR A 5 2.65 7.38 1.48
N THR A 6 3.07 8.12 0.46
CA THR A 6 2.40 9.36 0.02
C THR A 6 1.01 9.09 -0.54
N ALA A 7 0.86 8.02 -1.34
CA ALA A 7 -0.45 7.63 -1.89
C ALA A 7 -1.43 7.23 -0.79
N ILE A 8 -0.97 6.53 0.24
CA ILE A 8 -1.79 6.17 1.41
C ILE A 8 -2.19 7.44 2.20
N ALA A 9 -1.23 8.31 2.50
CA ALA A 9 -1.50 9.55 3.24
C ALA A 9 -2.49 10.47 2.51
N ARG A 10 -2.43 10.52 1.17
CA ARG A 10 -3.37 11.29 0.33
C ARG A 10 -4.81 10.79 0.41
N GLN A 11 -5.02 9.53 0.78
CA GLN A 11 -6.34 8.95 0.98
C GLN A 11 -6.82 9.12 2.43
N GLU A 12 -6.11 9.87 3.27
CA GLU A 12 -6.38 9.96 4.72
C GLU A 12 -6.16 8.62 5.45
N GLY A 13 -5.34 7.72 4.89
CA GLY A 13 -4.91 6.50 5.56
C GLY A 13 -3.65 6.73 6.40
N ALA A 14 -3.58 6.13 7.59
CA ALA A 14 -2.39 6.15 8.43
C ALA A 14 -1.58 4.87 8.24
N VAL A 15 -0.28 5.00 7.97
CA VAL A 15 0.62 3.84 7.88
C VAL A 15 1.09 3.49 9.29
N ASN A 16 0.67 2.34 9.78
CA ASN A 16 1.03 1.84 11.11
C ASN A 16 2.34 1.05 11.07
N SER A 17 2.57 0.28 10.00
CA SER A 17 3.82 -0.43 9.77
C SER A 17 4.10 -0.62 8.28
N LEU A 18 5.37 -0.60 7.91
CA LEU A 18 5.83 -0.91 6.56
C LEU A 18 7.06 -1.81 6.65
N ARG A 19 6.98 -2.98 6.04
CA ARG A 19 8.07 -3.95 6.00
C ARG A 19 8.27 -4.49 4.58
N ILE A 20 9.52 -4.65 4.19
CA ILE A 20 9.86 -5.37 2.96
C ILE A 20 9.83 -6.85 3.30
N THR A 21 8.89 -7.59 2.70
CA THR A 21 8.75 -9.03 2.94
C THR A 21 9.62 -9.85 2.00
N ASN A 22 9.91 -9.31 0.82
CA ASN A 22 10.78 -9.96 -0.15
C ASN A 22 11.54 -8.93 -0.97
N ARG A 23 12.78 -9.25 -1.34
CA ARG A 23 13.64 -8.38 -2.14
C ARG A 23 14.41 -9.24 -3.13
N ALA A 24 14.09 -9.07 -4.40
CA ALA A 24 14.84 -9.58 -5.53
C ALA A 24 15.65 -8.44 -6.18
N ALA A 25 16.44 -8.78 -7.20
CA ALA A 25 17.26 -7.80 -7.92
C ALA A 25 16.42 -6.73 -8.65
N GLU A 26 15.24 -7.11 -9.17
CA GLU A 26 14.42 -6.24 -10.02
C GLU A 26 13.06 -5.87 -9.42
N TRP A 27 12.71 -6.45 -8.26
CA TRP A 27 11.44 -6.19 -7.59
C TRP A 27 11.55 -6.38 -6.08
N CYS A 28 10.60 -5.79 -5.35
CA CYS A 28 10.46 -5.98 -3.91
C CYS A 28 8.98 -6.13 -3.59
N GLU A 29 8.66 -7.00 -2.64
CA GLU A 29 7.35 -7.06 -2.02
C GLU A 29 7.36 -6.28 -0.72
N VAL A 30 6.33 -5.46 -0.53
CA VAL A 30 6.18 -4.60 0.64
C VAL A 30 4.83 -4.90 1.26
N MET A 31 4.84 -5.25 2.53
CA MET A 31 3.65 -5.37 3.34
C MET A 31 3.48 -4.09 4.14
N VAL A 32 2.29 -3.50 4.03
CA VAL A 32 1.94 -2.24 4.69
C VAL A 32 0.68 -2.47 5.52
N ASP A 33 0.78 -2.16 6.80
CA ASP A 33 -0.36 -2.09 7.70
C ASP A 33 -0.90 -0.65 7.69
N VAL A 34 -2.18 -0.51 7.35
CA VAL A 34 -2.84 0.78 7.17
C VAL A 34 -4.14 0.83 7.96
N GLU A 35 -4.31 1.90 8.73
CA GLU A 35 -5.56 2.18 9.42
C GLU A 35 -6.54 2.86 8.47
N VAL A 36 -7.75 2.29 8.38
CA VAL A 36 -8.82 2.75 7.49
C VAL A 36 -10.14 2.78 8.26
N ARG A 37 -11.07 3.61 7.78
CA ARG A 37 -12.36 3.89 8.44
C ARG A 37 -13.40 2.81 8.15
N ASP A 38 -13.42 2.33 6.91
CA ASP A 38 -14.40 1.39 6.39
C ASP A 38 -13.89 0.71 5.10
N ILE A 39 -14.69 -0.23 4.56
CA ILE A 39 -14.34 -1.02 3.37
C ILE A 39 -14.25 -0.16 2.11
N SER A 40 -15.06 0.90 1.98
CA SER A 40 -15.00 1.82 0.84
C SER A 40 -13.71 2.62 0.89
N HIS A 41 -13.32 3.09 2.08
CA HIS A 41 -12.03 3.75 2.29
C HIS A 41 -10.85 2.82 1.94
N LEU A 42 -10.87 1.55 2.40
CA LEU A 42 -9.85 0.57 2.01
C LEU A 42 -9.76 0.39 0.49
N THR A 43 -10.91 0.34 -0.18
CA THR A 43 -10.97 0.22 -1.64
C THR A 43 -10.33 1.42 -2.35
N ALA A 44 -10.57 2.63 -1.85
CA ALA A 44 -9.93 3.85 -2.36
C ALA A 44 -8.41 3.84 -2.18
N VAL A 45 -7.92 3.41 -1.00
CA VAL A 45 -6.48 3.23 -0.73
C VAL A 45 -5.86 2.23 -1.71
N LEU A 46 -6.49 1.06 -1.90
CA LEU A 46 -6.01 0.05 -2.84
C LEU A 46 -5.98 0.56 -4.28
N ALA A 47 -6.99 1.34 -4.70
CA ALA A 47 -7.02 1.95 -6.03
C ALA A 47 -5.90 2.99 -6.21
N ALA A 48 -5.66 3.85 -5.21
CA ALA A 48 -4.58 4.83 -5.22
C ALA A 48 -3.20 4.17 -5.32
N LEU A 49 -2.99 3.07 -4.59
CA LEU A 49 -1.76 2.28 -4.69
C LEU A 49 -1.58 1.68 -6.09
N ARG A 50 -2.63 1.12 -6.70
CA ARG A 50 -2.54 0.58 -8.07
C ARG A 50 -2.23 1.65 -9.12
N ALA A 51 -2.57 2.90 -8.85
CA ALA A 51 -2.25 4.02 -9.74
C ALA A 51 -0.81 4.53 -9.58
N CYS A 52 -0.04 4.07 -8.58
CA CYS A 52 1.35 4.49 -8.41
C CYS A 52 2.26 3.89 -9.49
N PRO A 53 3.14 4.70 -10.10
CA PRO A 53 4.11 4.21 -11.06
C PRO A 53 5.08 3.23 -10.40
N GLY A 54 5.34 2.10 -11.06
CA GLY A 54 6.22 1.04 -10.56
C GLY A 54 5.55 0.03 -9.62
N ILE A 55 4.25 0.14 -9.36
CA ILE A 55 3.49 -0.89 -8.66
C ILE A 55 2.81 -1.79 -9.70
N THR A 56 3.21 -3.05 -9.75
CA THR A 56 2.67 -4.05 -10.68
C THR A 56 1.44 -4.74 -10.13
N GLN A 57 1.39 -4.98 -8.82
CA GLN A 57 0.30 -5.68 -8.16
C GLN A 57 0.07 -5.14 -6.76
N VAL A 58 -1.21 -5.08 -6.35
CA VAL A 58 -1.63 -4.73 -4.99
C VAL A 58 -2.72 -5.70 -4.56
N GLU A 59 -2.43 -6.42 -3.47
CA GLU A 59 -3.36 -7.33 -2.82
C GLU A 59 -3.68 -6.85 -1.40
N ARG A 60 -4.93 -7.06 -0.97
CA ARG A 60 -5.31 -6.90 0.43
C ARG A 60 -4.78 -8.12 1.20
N GLY A 61 -3.85 -7.89 2.12
CA GLY A 61 -3.45 -8.92 3.08
C GLY A 61 -4.67 -9.42 3.85
N LYS A 62 -4.90 -10.75 3.82
CA LYS A 62 -5.89 -11.38 4.69
C LYS A 62 -5.28 -11.46 6.09
N GLY A 63 -5.85 -10.73 7.04
CA GLY A 63 -5.69 -11.00 8.46
C GLY A 63 -6.64 -12.10 8.89
#